data_AF-A0A4Q3WCY3-F1
#
_entry.id   AF-A0A4Q3WCY3-F1
#
_cell.length_a   1.000
_cell.length_b   1.000
_cell.length_c   1.000
_cell.angle_alpha   90.00
_cell.angle_beta   90.00
_cell.angle_gamma   90.00
#
_symmetry.space_group_name_H-M   'P 1'
#
loop_
_entity.id
_entity.type
_entity.pdbx_description
1 polymer ?
#
loop_
_entity_poly.entity_id
_entity_poly.type
_entity_poly.pdbx_seq_one_letter_code
_entity_poly.pdbx_strand_id
1 'polypeptide(L)'
;MPISSLYIHTSRMAVSGKRQRAIVVVAPRGTIPQRLRFGLERELPWAVFHEVDNVATACNTFPETVSLILLHPHAVQSAERSAPQIRRFHPLALIGLLQMEIADAELQTREI
;
A
#
# COMPACT_ATOMS: atom_id res chain seq x y z
N MET A 1 -10.65 -16.95 -26.67
CA MET A 1 -10.55 -15.69 -25.90
C MET A 1 -9.27 -15.75 -25.08
N PRO A 2 -8.23 -14.93 -25.32
CA PRO A 2 -7.06 -14.89 -24.45
C PRO A 2 -7.24 -13.86 -23.35
N ILE A 3 -6.84 -14.25 -22.14
CA ILE A 3 -6.86 -13.46 -20.91
C ILE A 3 -5.71 -12.47 -20.96
N SER A 4 -6.02 -11.18 -20.81
CA SER A 4 -5.05 -10.08 -20.80
C SER A 4 -4.04 -10.28 -19.67
N SER A 5 -2.79 -10.52 -20.07
CA SER A 5 -1.61 -10.62 -19.22
C SER A 5 -1.31 -9.27 -18.56
N LEU A 6 -1.49 -9.17 -17.24
CA LEU A 6 -1.10 -8.00 -16.47
C LEU A 6 0.41 -8.04 -16.22
N TYR A 7 1.16 -7.23 -16.96
CA TYR A 7 2.59 -7.03 -16.81
C TYR A 7 2.90 -6.46 -15.42
N ILE A 8 3.42 -7.27 -14.50
CA ILE A 8 4.08 -6.80 -13.29
C ILE A 8 5.54 -6.54 -13.65
N HIS A 9 5.93 -5.27 -13.71
CA HIS A 9 7.31 -4.85 -13.95
C HIS A 9 8.14 -5.15 -12.69
N THR A 10 8.69 -6.36 -12.60
CA THR A 10 9.63 -6.76 -11.54
C THR A 10 11.04 -6.37 -11.99
N SER A 11 11.64 -5.38 -11.33
CA SER A 11 13.06 -5.04 -11.51
C SER A 11 13.87 -5.37 -10.24
N ARG A 12 14.76 -6.34 -10.44
CA ARG A 12 16.02 -6.73 -9.75
C ARG A 12 16.03 -7.20 -8.29
N MET A 13 16.53 -8.44 -8.17
CA MET A 13 16.89 -9.18 -6.97
C MET A 13 18.23 -8.72 -6.36
N ALA A 14 18.31 -8.69 -5.02
CA ALA A 14 19.28 -9.46 -4.21
C ALA A 14 19.21 -9.05 -2.73
N VAL A 15 18.69 -9.94 -1.86
CA VAL A 15 19.28 -10.34 -0.56
C VAL A 15 18.68 -11.70 -0.22
N SER A 16 19.56 -12.67 0.08
CA SER A 16 19.25 -14.04 0.51
C SER A 16 18.65 -14.06 1.91
N GLY A 17 17.35 -13.76 1.97
CA GLY A 17 16.46 -13.99 3.09
C GLY A 17 15.08 -13.76 2.51
N LYS A 18 14.25 -14.81 2.36
CA LYS A 18 12.91 -14.68 1.78
C LYS A 18 12.27 -13.42 2.37
N ARG A 19 11.89 -12.43 1.57
CA ARG A 19 11.13 -11.30 2.08
C ARG A 19 9.79 -11.86 2.56
N GLN A 20 9.66 -12.10 3.86
CA GLN A 20 8.52 -12.84 4.42
C GLN A 20 7.35 -11.92 4.78
N ARG A 21 7.53 -10.60 4.65
CA ARG A 21 6.62 -9.60 5.20
C ARG A 21 6.13 -8.68 4.08
N ALA A 22 4.82 -8.47 4.01
CA ALA A 22 4.21 -7.51 3.11
C ALA A 22 3.70 -6.27 3.87
N ILE A 23 3.91 -5.11 3.24
CA ILE A 23 3.23 -3.85 3.54
C ILE A 23 2.29 -3.59 2.37
N VAL A 24 0.99 -3.61 2.64
CA VAL A 24 -0.05 -3.37 1.63
C VAL A 24 -0.56 -1.95 1.79
N VAL A 25 -0.56 -1.18 0.71
CA VAL A 25 -1.12 0.17 0.69
C VAL A 25 -2.37 0.17 -0.16
N VAL A 26 -3.49 0.52 0.47
CA VAL A 26 -4.78 0.65 -0.20
C VAL A 26 -5.01 2.11 -0.51
N ALA A 27 -4.79 2.48 -1.77
CA ALA A 27 -4.86 3.87 -2.19
C ALA A 27 -5.23 3.96 -3.68
N PRO A 28 -5.91 5.03 -4.12
CA PRO A 28 -6.12 5.27 -5.54
C PRO A 28 -4.77 5.38 -6.26
N ARG A 29 -4.70 4.86 -7.48
CA ARG A 29 -3.44 4.82 -8.25
C ARG A 29 -2.82 6.22 -8.37
N GLY A 30 -1.52 6.29 -8.11
CA GLY A 30 -0.75 7.53 -8.25
C GLY A 30 -0.91 8.53 -7.10
N THR A 31 -1.68 8.20 -6.05
CA THR A 31 -1.77 9.04 -4.84
C THR A 31 -0.59 8.84 -3.90
N ILE A 32 0.09 7.70 -3.99
CA ILE A 32 1.25 7.40 -3.17
C ILE A 32 2.50 7.97 -3.84
N PRO A 33 3.24 8.90 -3.19
CA PRO A 33 4.44 9.46 -3.77
C PRO A 33 5.52 8.39 -3.98
N GLN A 34 6.16 8.38 -5.15
CA GLN A 34 7.26 7.45 -5.45
C GLN A 34 8.42 7.55 -4.43
N ARG A 35 8.62 8.74 -3.84
CA ARG A 35 9.61 8.96 -2.78
C ARG A 35 9.31 8.16 -1.51
N LEU A 36 8.04 8.02 -1.13
CA LEU A 36 7.64 7.21 0.01
C LEU A 36 7.95 5.74 -0.25
N ARG A 37 7.58 5.24 -1.44
CA ARG A 37 7.90 3.88 -1.87
C ARG A 37 9.41 3.60 -1.83
N PHE A 38 10.20 4.49 -2.43
CA PHE A 38 11.65 4.36 -2.44
C PHE A 38 12.24 4.37 -1.03
N GLY A 39 11.74 5.26 -0.16
CA GLY A 39 12.14 5.31 1.25
C GLY A 39 11.83 4.00 1.98
N LEU A 40 10.62 3.47 1.83
CA LEU A 40 10.22 2.21 2.46
C LEU A 40 11.04 1.02 1.96
N GLU A 41 11.28 0.91 0.65
CA GLU A 41 12.09 -0.17 0.09
C GLU A 41 13.55 -0.11 0.56
N ARG A 42 14.08 1.09 0.81
CA ARG A 42 15.44 1.30 1.34
C ARG A 42 15.55 1.00 2.83
N GLU A 43 14.62 1.52 3.64
CA GLU A 43 14.66 1.38 5.10
C GLU A 43 14.17 0.00 5.58
N LEU A 44 13.29 -0.63 4.82
CA LEU A 44 12.69 -1.94 5.13
C LEU A 44 13.00 -2.95 4.00
N PRO A 45 14.28 -3.27 3.74
CA PRO A 45 14.68 -4.12 2.61
C PRO A 45 14.16 -5.57 2.71
N TRP A 46 13.70 -5.96 3.91
CA TRP A 46 13.10 -7.25 4.23
C TRP A 46 11.59 -7.31 3.93
N ALA A 47 10.94 -6.17 3.68
CA ALA A 47 9.52 -6.08 3.37
C ALA A 47 9.28 -5.96 1.86
N VAL A 48 8.15 -6.48 1.40
CA VAL A 48 7.62 -6.26 0.04
C VAL A 48 6.51 -5.23 0.12
N PHE A 49 6.55 -4.24 -0.78
CA PHE A 49 5.54 -3.20 -0.86
C PHE A 49 4.54 -3.52 -1.99
N HIS A 50 3.26 -3.62 -1.64
CA HIS A 50 2.16 -3.84 -2.58
C HIS A 50 1.23 -2.63 -2.56
N GLU A 51 1.01 -1.99 -3.71
CA GLU A 51 0.01 -0.93 -3.87
C GLU A 51 -1.22 -1.53 -4.55
N VAL A 52 -2.38 -1.41 -3.91
CA VAL A 52 -3.66 -1.91 -4.41
C VAL A 52 -4.67 -0.77 -4.42
N ASP A 53 -5.57 -0.79 -5.40
CA ASP A 53 -6.53 0.29 -5.63
C ASP A 53 -7.78 0.19 -4.75
N ASN A 54 -8.03 -0.97 -4.13
CA ASN A 54 -9.23 -1.19 -3.34
C ASN A 54 -9.02 -2.22 -2.21
N VAL A 55 -9.91 -2.17 -1.22
CA VAL A 55 -9.86 -3.03 -0.02
C VAL A 55 -10.13 -4.51 -0.34
N ALA A 56 -10.94 -4.81 -1.36
CA ALA A 56 -11.24 -6.20 -1.72
C ALA A 56 -9.96 -6.92 -2.18
N THR A 57 -9.10 -6.23 -2.94
CA THR A 57 -7.79 -6.76 -3.32
C THR A 57 -6.87 -6.92 -2.12
N ALA A 58 -6.93 -6.01 -1.14
CA ALA A 58 -6.19 -6.16 0.11
C ALA A 58 -6.66 -7.36 0.96
N CYS A 59 -7.89 -7.84 0.78
CA CYS A 59 -8.39 -9.05 1.44
C CYS A 59 -7.97 -10.36 0.77
N ASN A 60 -7.26 -10.31 -0.37
CA ASN A 60 -6.75 -11.53 -1.02
C ASN A 60 -5.54 -12.10 -0.27
N THR A 61 -5.16 -13.33 -0.61
CA THR A 61 -3.95 -13.96 -0.10
C THR A 61 -2.72 -13.40 -0.80
N PHE A 62 -1.74 -12.97 0.00
CA PHE A 62 -0.42 -12.57 -0.47
C PHE A 62 0.57 -13.72 -0.22
N PRO A 63 1.63 -13.86 -1.06
CA PRO A 63 2.66 -14.86 -0.82
C PRO A 63 3.47 -14.56 0.45
N GLU A 64 3.54 -13.29 0.87
CA GLU A 64 4.14 -12.87 2.12
C GLU A 64 3.10 -12.71 3.26
N THR A 65 3.55 -12.76 4.51
CA THR A 65 2.70 -12.40 5.66
C THR A 65 2.46 -10.89 5.68
N VAL A 66 1.22 -10.48 5.39
CA VAL A 66 0.81 -9.07 5.52
C VAL A 66 0.92 -8.66 6.98
N SER A 67 1.81 -7.71 7.26
CA SER A 67 2.10 -7.24 8.63
C SER A 67 1.64 -5.81 8.88
N LEU A 68 1.42 -5.06 7.81
CA LEU A 68 0.90 -3.70 7.86
C LEU A 68 0.03 -3.43 6.62
N ILE A 69 -1.16 -2.88 6.86
CA ILE A 69 -2.05 -2.33 5.85
C ILE A 69 -2.14 -0.83 6.09
N LEU A 70 -1.70 -0.03 5.12
CA LEU A 70 -1.83 1.42 5.13
C LEU A 70 -3.03 1.82 4.29
N LEU A 71 -3.98 2.54 4.87
CA LEU A 71 -5.20 2.96 4.21
C LEU A 71 -5.14 4.44 3.85
N HIS A 72 -5.39 4.75 2.58
CA HIS A 72 -5.78 6.10 2.18
C HIS A 72 -7.12 6.46 2.83
N PRO A 73 -7.39 7.74 3.20
CA PRO A 73 -8.64 8.14 3.85
C PRO A 73 -9.89 7.72 3.09
N HIS A 74 -9.85 7.72 1.74
CA HIS A 74 -10.95 7.27 0.90
C HIS A 74 -11.30 5.78 1.07
N ALA A 75 -10.38 4.94 1.55
CA ALA A 75 -10.58 3.52 1.71
C ALA A 75 -11.13 3.13 3.10
N VAL A 76 -11.16 4.05 4.07
CA VAL A 76 -11.49 3.76 5.48
C VAL A 76 -12.87 3.11 5.63
N GLN A 77 -13.91 3.73 5.06
CA GLN A 77 -15.26 3.18 5.17
C GLN A 77 -15.39 1.79 4.54
N SER A 78 -14.67 1.54 3.43
CA SER A 78 -14.63 0.21 2.82
C SER A 78 -13.87 -0.79 3.69
N ALA A 79 -12.80 -0.36 4.36
CA ALA A 79 -12.01 -1.19 5.26
C ALA A 79 -12.79 -1.57 6.52
N GLU A 80 -13.59 -0.65 7.07
CA GLU A 80 -14.50 -0.93 8.19
C GLU A 80 -15.51 -2.02 7.82
N ARG A 81 -16.16 -1.91 6.65
CA ARG A 81 -17.11 -2.92 6.16
C ARG A 81 -16.45 -4.27 5.93
N SER A 82 -15.20 -4.29 5.48
CA SER A 82 -14.42 -5.51 5.23
C SER A 82 -13.55 -5.96 6.42
N ALA A 83 -13.67 -5.34 7.59
CA ALA A 83 -12.84 -5.64 8.75
C ALA A 83 -12.84 -7.14 9.15
N PRO A 84 -13.97 -7.87 9.10
CA PRO A 84 -13.97 -9.31 9.35
C PRO A 84 -13.13 -10.11 8.34
N GLN A 85 -13.15 -9.70 7.07
CA GLN A 85 -12.36 -10.34 6.02
C GLN A 85 -10.87 -10.03 6.18
N ILE A 86 -10.52 -8.77 6.46
CA ILE A 86 -9.15 -8.36 6.74
C ILE A 86 -8.58 -9.17 7.91
N ARG A 87 -9.33 -9.30 9.02
CA ARG A 87 -8.89 -10.11 10.17
C ARG A 87 -8.78 -11.59 9.86
N ARG A 88 -9.66 -12.12 9.00
CA ARG A 88 -9.64 -13.54 8.61
C ARG A 88 -8.41 -13.88 7.77
N PHE A 89 -8.07 -13.04 6.79
CA PHE A 89 -6.96 -13.30 5.87
C PHE A 89 -5.62 -12.82 6.42
N HIS A 90 -5.63 -11.71 7.15
CA HIS A 90 -4.43 -11.03 7.66
C HIS A 90 -4.54 -10.78 9.18
N PRO A 91 -4.65 -11.84 9.99
CA PRO A 91 -4.89 -11.71 11.43
C PRO A 91 -3.78 -10.98 12.20
N LEU A 92 -2.58 -10.92 11.63
CA LEU A 92 -1.41 -10.27 12.22
C LEU A 92 -1.14 -8.88 11.66
N ALA A 93 -1.95 -8.40 10.70
CA ALA A 93 -1.73 -7.10 10.09
C ALA A 93 -2.13 -5.98 11.04
N LEU A 94 -1.19 -5.06 11.28
CA LEU A 94 -1.52 -3.74 11.82
C LEU A 94 -2.22 -2.92 10.72
N ILE A 95 -3.14 -2.05 11.12
CA ILE A 95 -3.82 -1.13 10.20
C ILE A 95 -3.41 0.29 10.58
N GLY A 96 -2.83 1.01 9.63
CA GLY A 96 -2.48 2.43 9.76
C GLY A 96 -3.26 3.27 8.76
N LEU A 97 -3.55 4.51 9.11
CA LEU A 97 -4.13 5.50 8.20
C LEU A 97 -3.02 6.39 7.64
N LEU A 98 -3.04 6.61 6.33
CA LEU A 98 -2.19 7.60 5.69
C LEU A 98 -2.80 8.97 5.90
N GLN A 99 -2.10 9.83 6.64
CA GLN A 99 -2.39 11.26 6.68
C GLN A 99 -1.41 11.93 5.73
N MET A 100 -1.91 12.33 4.56
CA MET A 100 -1.15 13.23 3.69
C MET A 100 -1.46 14.64 4.18
N GLU A 101 -0.50 15.29 4.84
CA GLU A 101 -0.56 16.73 4.96
C GLU A 101 -0.57 17.28 3.54
N ILE A 102 -1.70 17.87 3.15
CA ILE A 102 -1.71 18.82 2.06
C ILE A 102 -0.79 19.92 2.58
N ALA A 103 0.46 19.95 2.13
CA ALA A 103 1.23 21.16 2.25
C ALA A 103 0.39 22.21 1.54
N ASP A 104 -0.11 23.20 2.30
CA ASP A 104 -0.69 24.43 1.78
C ASP A 104 0.39 25.17 0.98
N ALA A 105 0.73 24.62 -0.18
CA ALA A 105 1.52 25.27 -1.18
C ALA A 105 0.55 26.10 -2.02
N GLU A 106 0.60 27.41 -1.79
CA GLU A 106 0.01 28.49 -2.59
C GLU A 106 -1.34 29.07 -2.13
N LEU A 107 -1.33 29.71 -0.95
CA LEU A 107 -2.16 30.90 -0.69
C LEU A 107 -1.34 32.13 -0.25
N GLN A 108 -0.05 32.18 -0.61
CA GLN A 108 0.75 33.41 -0.62
C GLN A 108 0.87 33.95 -2.06
N THR A 109 -0.25 34.33 -2.65
CA THR A 109 -0.27 35.29 -3.76
C THR A 109 -1.57 36.08 -3.63
N ARG A 110 -1.51 37.15 -2.86
CA ARG A 110 -2.30 38.41 -2.97
C ARG A 110 -2.22 39.17 -1.65
N GLU A 111 -1.03 39.66 -1.32
CA GLU A 111 -0.93 41.01 -0.78
C GLU A 111 -0.28 41.84 -1.88
N ILE A 112 -1.11 42.64 -2.54
CA ILE A 112 -0.71 43.81 -3.33
C ILE A 112 -1.13 45.01 -2.48
#